data_AF-A0A8F4QIU3-F1
#
_entry.id   AF-A0A8F4QIU3-F1
#
_cell.length_a   1.000
_cell.length_b   1.000
_cell.length_c   1.000
_cell.angle_alpha   90.00
_cell.angle_beta   90.00
_cell.angle_gamma   90.00
#
_symmetry.space_group_name_H-M   'P 1'
#
loop_
_entity.id
_entity.type
_entity.pdbx_description
1 polymer ?
#
loop_
_entity_poly.entity_id
_entity_poly.type
_entity_poly.pdbx_seq_one_letter_code
_entity_poly.pdbx_strand_id
1 'polypeptide(L)' 'MFIDVKESTRLGLRYPLDVVQHIKHSILRAASETVRAMDGHVHRFMGDALMAFFGRQWRRSIRPCSARI' A
#
# COMPACT_ATOMS: atom_id res chain seq x y z
N MET A 1 -2.05 11.82 -1.16
CA MET A 1 -2.67 10.80 -2.03
C MET A 1 -3.23 9.69 -1.16
N PHE A 2 -4.46 9.30 -1.43
CA PHE A 2 -5.13 8.20 -0.77
C PHE A 2 -5.52 7.18 -1.84
N ILE A 3 -5.14 5.92 -1.64
CA ILE A 3 -5.44 4.80 -2.55
C ILE A 3 -6.23 3.79 -1.75
N ASP A 4 -7.41 3.41 -2.24
CA ASP A 4 -8.29 2.44 -1.61
C ASP A 4 -8.65 1.35 -2.62
N VAL A 5 -8.55 0.08 -2.21
CA VAL A 5 -8.90 -1.05 -3.06
C VAL A 5 -10.41 -1.25 -3.06
N LYS A 6 -11.07 -0.73 -4.09
CA LYS A 6 -12.53 -0.83 -4.25
C LYS A 6 -13.01 -2.30 -4.25
N GLU A 7 -14.17 -2.54 -3.65
CA GLU A 7 -14.85 -3.86 -3.56
C GLU A 7 -14.08 -4.96 -2.80
N SER A 8 -13.11 -4.57 -1.96
CA SER A 8 -12.33 -5.47 -1.09
C SER A 8 -13.18 -6.38 -0.18
N THR A 9 -14.39 -5.94 0.18
CA THR A 9 -15.38 -6.66 1.01
C THR A 9 -16.10 -7.76 0.24
N ARG A 10 -16.35 -7.56 -1.06
CA ARG A 10 -17.01 -8.56 -1.92
C ARG A 10 -16.06 -9.68 -2.33
N LEU A 11 -14.76 -9.42 -2.30
CA LEU A 11 -13.71 -10.40 -2.53
C LEU A 11 -13.65 -11.45 -1.40
N GLY A 12 -13.83 -11.01 -0.14
CA GLY A 12 -13.88 -11.88 1.04
C GLY A 12 -15.06 -12.87 1.05
N LEU A 13 -16.12 -12.58 0.29
CA LEU A 13 -17.29 -13.45 0.15
C LEU A 13 -17.13 -14.50 -0.97
N ARG A 14 -16.20 -14.29 -1.91
CA ARG A 14 -16.03 -15.15 -3.10
C ARG A 14 -14.84 -16.08 -3.02
N TYR A 15 -13.82 -15.71 -2.26
CA TYR A 15 -12.54 -16.42 -2.22
C TYR A 15 -12.13 -16.69 -0.77
N PRO A 16 -11.33 -17.74 -0.54
CA PRO A 16 -10.78 -18.00 0.78
C PRO A 16 -9.81 -16.88 1.21
N LEU A 17 -9.66 -16.71 2.51
CA LEU A 17 -9.01 -15.55 3.13
C LEU A 17 -7.57 -15.35 2.66
N ASP A 18 -6.83 -16.45 2.47
CA ASP A 18 -5.46 -16.49 1.98
C ASP A 18 -5.31 -15.88 0.58
N VAL A 19 -6.20 -16.23 -0.35
CA VAL A 19 -6.23 -15.68 -1.71
C VAL A 19 -6.56 -14.19 -1.68
N VAL A 20 -7.52 -13.79 -0.86
CA VAL A 20 -7.93 -12.38 -0.71
C VAL A 20 -6.79 -11.54 -0.13
N GLN A 21 -6.08 -12.05 0.88
CA GLN A 21 -4.90 -11.39 1.44
C GLN A 21 -3.78 -11.25 0.40
N HIS A 22 -3.51 -12.30 -0.37
CA HIS A 22 -2.48 -12.26 -1.41
C HIS A 22 -2.77 -11.21 -2.48
N ILE A 23 -4.03 -11.13 -2.94
CA ILE A 23 -4.45 -10.12 -3.92
C ILE A 23 -4.30 -8.71 -3.34
N LYS A 24 -4.81 -8.47 -2.13
CA LYS A 24 -4.74 -7.15 -1.47
C LYS A 24 -3.30 -6.71 -1.24
N HIS A 25 -2.45 -7.59 -0.73
CA HIS A 25 -1.03 -7.30 -0.52
C HIS A 25 -0.29 -7.00 -1.82
N SER A 26 -0.60 -7.72 -2.90
CA SER A 26 0.01 -7.47 -4.21
C SER A 26 -0.32 -6.09 -4.75
N ILE A 27 -1.59 -5.66 -4.63
CA ILE A 27 -2.02 -4.32 -5.06
C ILE A 27 -1.36 -3.23 -4.20
N LEU A 28 -1.37 -3.38 -2.88
CA LEU A 28 -0.75 -2.42 -1.96
C LEU A 28 0.75 -2.30 -2.19
N ARG A 29 1.42 -3.42 -2.49
CA ARG A 29 2.84 -3.44 -2.83
C ARG A 29 3.10 -2.64 -4.10
N ALA A 30 2.38 -2.94 -5.19
CA ALA A 30 2.52 -2.21 -6.46
C ALA A 30 2.24 -0.69 -6.29
N ALA A 31 1.22 -0.35 -5.51
CA ALA A 31 0.90 1.04 -5.19
C ALA A 31 2.04 1.72 -4.41
N SER A 32 2.62 1.04 -3.42
CA SER A 32 3.75 1.57 -2.64
C SER A 32 5.01 1.78 -3.47
N GLU A 33 5.29 0.87 -4.41
CA GLU A 33 6.43 0.97 -5.33
C GLU A 33 6.23 2.13 -6.31
N THR A 34 5.01 2.32 -6.80
CA THR A 34 4.64 3.47 -7.66
C THR A 34 4.80 4.80 -6.93
N VAL A 35 4.32 4.89 -5.69
CA VAL A 35 4.49 6.08 -4.85
C VAL A 35 5.97 6.40 -4.65
N ARG A 36 6.79 5.38 -4.36
CA ARG A 36 8.24 5.55 -4.18
C ARG A 36 8.95 5.96 -5.48
N ALA A 37 8.54 5.41 -6.62
CA ALA A 37 9.08 5.77 -7.93
C ALA A 37 8.78 7.22 -8.32
N MET A 38 7.70 7.80 -7.78
CA MET A 38 7.30 9.20 -7.97
C MET A 38 7.84 10.13 -6.86
N ASP A 39 8.90 9.74 -6.15
CA ASP A 39 9.49 10.46 -4.99
C ASP A 39 8.48 10.76 -3.86
N GLY A 40 7.44 9.94 -3.75
CA GLY A 40 6.46 9.99 -2.67
C GLY A 40 6.87 9.15 -1.46
N HIS A 41 6.36 9.53 -0.29
CA HIS A 41 6.53 8.78 0.94
C HIS A 41 5.21 8.13 1.36
N VAL A 42 5.24 6.82 1.61
CA VAL A 42 4.12 6.09 2.21
C VAL A 42 4.05 6.43 3.69
N HIS A 43 2.93 6.99 4.14
CA HIS A 43 2.71 7.35 5.54
C HIS A 43 2.32 6.15 6.39
N ARG A 44 1.29 5.41 5.95
CA ARG A 44 0.78 4.22 6.62
C ARG A 44 -0.11 3.40 5.70
N PHE A 45 -0.18 2.10 5.98
CA PHE A 45 -1.17 1.19 5.44
C PHE A 45 -2.39 1.16 6.37
N MET A 46 -3.58 1.00 5.80
CA MET A 46 -4.85 0.92 6.51
C MET A 46 -5.65 -0.27 5.96
N GLY A 47 -5.21 -1.50 6.28
CA GLY A 47 -5.85 -2.72 5.78
C GLY A 47 -5.68 -2.86 4.28
N ASP A 48 -6.70 -2.47 3.53
CA ASP A 48 -6.80 -2.45 2.07
C ASP A 48 -6.55 -1.07 1.44
N ALA A 49 -6.27 -0.05 2.25
CA ALA A 49 -5.94 1.30 1.78
C ALA A 49 -4.49 1.71 2.08
N LEU A 50 -3.97 2.63 1.26
CA LEU A 50 -2.63 3.22 1.34
C LEU A 50 -2.74 4.74 1.40
N MET A 51 -2.05 5.35 2.37
CA MET A 51 -1.90 6.80 2.45
C MET A 51 -0.47 7.21 2.12
N ALA A 52 -0.31 8.09 1.13
CA ALA A 52 0.98 8.58 0.64
C ALA A 52 1.01 10.11 0.56
N PHE A 53 2.17 10.69 0.86
CA PHE A 53 2.42 12.13 0.73
C PHE A 53 3.47 12.38 -0.34
N PHE A 54 3.26 13.44 -1.14
CA PHE A 54 4.21 13.93 -2.12
C PHE A 54 4.61 15.35 -1.72
N GLY A 55 5.91 15.62 -1.56
CA GLY A 55 6.39 16.92 -1.11
C GLY A 55 7.90 17.00 -0.85
N ARG A 56 8.51 18.14 -1.21
CA ARG A 56 9.96 18.39 -1.31
C ARG A 56 10.77 18.37 0.01
N GLN A 57 10.17 18.06 1.16
CA GLN A 57 10.86 18.14 2.46
C GLN A 57 11.02 16.81 3.21
N TRP A 58 10.85 15.66 2.57
CA TRP A 58 11.21 14.38 3.21
C TRP A 58 12.73 14.10 3.19
N ARG A 59 13.53 15.11 3.58
CA ARG A 59 14.98 14.98 3.74
C ARG A 59 15.32 14.72 5.21
N ARG A 60 14.81 13.62 5.79
CA ARG A 60 15.33 12.96 7.02
C ARG A 60 14.39 11.84 7.46
N SER A 61 14.60 10.65 6.92
CA SER A 61 14.53 9.37 7.64
C SER A 61 14.62 8.26 6.61
N ILE A 62 15.85 8.03 6.13
CA ILE A 62 16.18 6.79 5.46
C ILE A 62 16.27 5.75 6.59
N ARG A 63 15.12 5.17 6.95
CA ARG A 63 15.11 3.73 7.23
C ARG A 63 14.39 3.11 6.05
N PRO A 64 15.04 2.26 5.24
CA PRO A 64 14.28 1.31 4.46
C PRO A 64 13.56 0.46 5.50
N CYS A 65 12.27 0.73 5.73
CA CYS A 65 11.42 -0.23 6.40
C CYS A 65 11.37 -1.40 5.41
N SER A 66 12.25 -2.37 5.64
CA SER A 66 12.25 -3.67 4.99
C SER A 66 10.93 -4.32 5.40
N ALA A 67 9.87 -4.02 4.66
CA ALA A 67 8.67 -4.82 4.65
C ALA A 67 9.08 -6.15 4.01
N ARG A 68 9.63 -7.03 4.83
CA ARG A 68 9.65 -8.46 4.58
C ARG A 68 8.19 -8.89 4.75
N ILE A 69 7.48 -8.88 3.63
CA ILE A 69 6.18 -9.54 3.46
C ILE A 69 6.49 -10.93 2.91
#